data_AF-A0A6I1QPK9-F1
#
_entry.id   AF-A0A6I1QPK9-F1
#
_cell.length_a   1.000
_cell.length_b   1.000
_cell.length_c   1.000
_cell.angle_alpha   90.00
_cell.angle_beta   90.00
_cell.angle_gamma   90.00
#
_symmetry.space_group_name_H-M   'P 1'
#
loop_
_entity.id
_entity.type
_entity.pdbx_description
1 polymer ?
#
loop_
_entity_poly.entity_id
_entity_poly.type
_entity_poly.pdbx_seq_one_letter_code
_entity_poly.pdbx_strand_id
1 'polypeptide(L)'
;VRDADFHLYAVTPAFPGTEDAVDREIAGLISALSPFSAGGGCFNFLGVTDVEGDCVERAFDPQAYARLVELKSSWDPQNLFRLTHNIRPAVPA
;
A
#
# COMPACT_ATOMS: atom_id res chain seq x y z
N VAL A 1 -9.70 6.85 -1.05
CA VAL A 1 -10.98 7.53 -1.32
C VAL A 1 -11.46 8.17 -0.04
N ARG A 2 -11.64 9.49 -0.01
CA ARG A 2 -12.03 10.20 1.24
C ARG A 2 -13.53 10.09 1.54
N ASP A 3 -14.33 9.80 0.52
CA ASP A 3 -15.80 9.74 0.59
C ASP A 3 -16.33 8.30 0.63
N ALA A 4 -15.48 7.33 0.97
CA ALA A 4 -15.93 5.94 1.13
C ALA A 4 -16.55 5.75 2.52
N ASP A 5 -17.80 5.29 2.56
CA ASP A 5 -18.52 5.07 3.82
C ASP A 5 -17.98 3.88 4.63
N PHE A 6 -17.34 2.93 3.95
CA PHE A 6 -16.85 1.69 4.54
C PHE A 6 -15.38 1.44 4.17
N HIS A 7 -14.68 0.81 5.10
CA HIS A 7 -13.33 0.30 4.89
C HIS A 7 -13.30 -1.19 5.23
N LEU A 8 -12.81 -2.00 4.29
CA LEU A 8 -12.59 -3.42 4.49
C LEU A 8 -11.14 -3.67 4.91
N TYR A 9 -10.96 -4.35 6.03
CA TYR A 9 -9.67 -4.87 6.46
C TYR A 9 -9.81 -6.37 6.73
N ALA A 10 -8.99 -7.17 6.06
CA ALA A 10 -8.97 -8.62 6.21
C ALA A 10 -7.69 -9.04 6.94
N VAL A 11 -7.83 -9.84 7.99
CA VAL A 11 -6.71 -10.35 8.78
C VAL A 11 -6.99 -11.78 9.20
N THR A 12 -5.97 -12.62 9.11
CA THR A 12 -6.00 -14.00 9.63
C THR A 12 -4.67 -14.28 10.33
N PRO A 13 -4.65 -15.05 11.42
CA PRO A 13 -3.40 -15.56 11.94
C PRO A 13 -2.71 -16.43 10.88
N ALA A 14 -1.41 -16.23 10.70
CA ALA A 14 -0.55 -17.13 9.95
C ALA A 14 0.25 -17.96 10.95
N PHE A 15 0.29 -19.28 10.73
CA PHE A 15 1.16 -20.21 11.44
C PHE A 15 2.27 -20.69 10.50
N PRO A 16 3.43 -21.14 11.03
CA PRO A 16 4.49 -21.66 10.19
C PRO A 16 4.00 -22.76 9.24
N GLY A 17 4.26 -22.59 7.93
CA GLY A 17 3.82 -23.52 6.89
C GLY A 17 2.41 -23.27 6.33
N THR A 18 1.76 -22.17 6.72
CA THR A 18 0.44 -21.77 6.20
C THR A 18 0.47 -20.51 5.33
N GLU A 19 1.64 -19.94 5.09
CA GLU A 19 1.84 -18.63 4.44
C GLU A 19 1.14 -18.58 3.07
N ASP A 20 1.44 -19.53 2.18
CA ASP A 20 0.84 -19.60 0.85
C ASP A 20 -0.69 -19.78 0.87
N ALA A 21 -1.21 -20.49 1.88
CA ALA A 21 -2.64 -20.70 2.03
C ALA A 21 -3.32 -19.40 2.50
N VAL A 22 -2.73 -18.72 3.48
CA VAL A 22 -3.20 -17.43 3.97
C VAL A 22 -3.22 -16.39 2.84
N ASP A 23 -2.12 -16.26 2.09
CA ASP A 23 -2.02 -15.31 0.98
C ASP A 23 -3.10 -15.58 -0.09
N ARG A 24 -3.32 -16.86 -0.43
CA ARG A 24 -4.35 -17.24 -1.41
C ARG A 24 -5.76 -16.91 -0.94
N GLU A 25 -6.09 -17.20 0.31
CA GLU A 25 -7.42 -16.92 0.86
C GLU A 25 -7.69 -15.42 0.97
N ILE A 26 -6.70 -14.63 1.43
CA ILE A 26 -6.81 -13.17 1.44
C ILE A 26 -6.98 -12.63 0.01
N ALA A 27 -6.15 -13.07 -0.94
CA ALA A 27 -6.26 -12.64 -2.33
C ALA A 27 -7.62 -13.00 -2.94
N GLY A 28 -8.15 -14.19 -2.64
CA GLY A 28 -9.49 -14.63 -3.05
C GLY A 28 -10.59 -13.75 -2.49
N LEU A 29 -10.54 -13.42 -1.19
CA LEU A 29 -11.50 -12.52 -0.55
C LEU A 29 -11.47 -11.11 -1.15
N ILE A 30 -10.27 -10.54 -1.32
CA ILE A 30 -10.10 -9.21 -1.93
C ILE A 30 -10.61 -9.21 -3.37
N SER A 31 -10.32 -10.25 -4.15
CA SER A 31 -10.81 -10.39 -5.52
C SER A 31 -12.34 -10.44 -5.59
N ALA A 32 -12.97 -11.23 -4.70
CA ALA A 32 -14.43 -11.35 -4.63
C ALA A 32 -15.14 -10.04 -4.27
N LEU A 33 -14.50 -9.20 -3.45
CA LEU A 33 -15.06 -7.92 -2.98
C LEU A 33 -14.65 -6.71 -3.84
N SER A 34 -13.67 -6.87 -4.74
CA SER A 34 -13.18 -5.82 -5.63
C SER A 34 -14.28 -5.07 -6.41
N PRO A 35 -15.35 -5.72 -6.94
CA PRO A 35 -16.43 -5.01 -7.65
C PRO A 35 -17.21 -4.01 -6.80
N PHE A 36 -17.20 -4.16 -5.47
CA PHE A 36 -17.86 -3.26 -4.53
C PHE A 36 -16.91 -2.17 -3.99
N SER A 37 -15.63 -2.24 -4.36
CA SER A 37 -14.63 -1.28 -3.91
C SER A 37 -14.87 0.08 -4.56
N ALA A 38 -14.87 1.13 -3.72
CA ALA A 38 -14.79 2.51 -4.20
C ALA A 38 -13.41 2.85 -4.81
N GLY A 39 -12.45 1.91 -4.77
CA GLY A 39 -11.08 2.10 -5.20
C GLY A 39 -10.17 2.69 -4.10
N GLY A 40 -8.87 2.79 -4.43
CA GLY A 40 -7.83 3.20 -3.49
C GLY A 40 -7.44 2.13 -2.47
N GLY A 41 -6.34 2.37 -1.75
CA GLY A 41 -5.86 1.54 -0.65
C GLY A 41 -5.71 2.36 0.62
N CYS A 42 -5.83 1.72 1.79
CA CYS A 42 -5.42 2.36 3.04
C CYS A 42 -3.95 2.08 3.25
N PHE A 43 -3.13 3.13 3.20
CA PHE A 43 -1.67 3.06 3.35
C PHE A 43 -1.21 2.27 4.58
N ASN A 44 -1.95 2.34 5.70
CA ASN A 44 -1.60 1.63 6.94
C ASN A 44 -1.88 0.12 6.90
N PHE A 45 -2.63 -0.35 5.90
CA PHE A 45 -3.07 -1.75 5.78
C PHE A 45 -2.65 -2.38 4.45
N LEU A 46 -1.66 -1.80 3.77
CA LEU A 46 -0.95 -2.49 2.71
C LEU A 46 -0.27 -3.73 3.32
N GLY A 47 -0.21 -4.82 2.54
CA GLY A 47 0.44 -6.05 2.99
C GLY A 47 1.92 -5.83 3.28
N VAL A 48 2.52 -6.69 4.11
CA VAL A 48 3.96 -6.66 4.42
C VAL A 48 4.86 -6.81 3.18
N THR A 49 4.31 -7.35 2.08
CA THR A 49 4.95 -7.49 0.77
C THR A 49 4.71 -6.28 -0.14
N ASP A 50 3.75 -5.43 0.17
CA ASP A 50 3.26 -4.33 -0.67
C ASP A 50 3.84 -2.97 -0.24
N VAL A 51 5.11 -2.99 0.15
CA VAL A 51 5.78 -1.85 0.79
C VAL A 51 6.46 -0.89 -0.18
N GLU A 52 6.44 -1.14 -1.49
CA GLU A 52 7.05 -0.26 -2.49
C GLU A 52 6.29 -0.24 -3.84
N GLY A 53 6.63 0.74 -4.68
CA GLY A 53 6.20 0.79 -6.09
C GLY A 53 4.70 1.04 -6.28
N ASP A 54 4.14 0.40 -7.30
CA ASP A 54 2.74 0.58 -7.73
C ASP A 54 1.73 0.38 -6.59
N CYS A 55 2.03 -0.50 -5.63
CA CYS A 55 1.14 -0.76 -4.49
C CYS A 55 1.04 0.45 -3.56
N VAL A 56 2.16 1.11 -3.28
CA VAL A 56 2.21 2.32 -2.45
C VAL A 56 1.61 3.49 -3.20
N GLU A 57 1.91 3.65 -4.50
CA GLU A 57 1.35 4.72 -5.33
C GLU A 57 -0.19 4.69 -5.37
N ARG A 58 -0.77 3.51 -5.57
CA ARG A 58 -2.23 3.32 -5.62
C ARG A 58 -2.94 3.58 -4.28
N ALA A 59 -2.21 3.68 -3.17
CA ALA A 59 -2.79 4.05 -1.88
C ALA A 59 -3.05 5.56 -1.75
N PHE A 60 -2.50 6.37 -2.65
CA PHE A 60 -2.64 7.82 -2.64
C PHE A 60 -3.46 8.31 -3.83
N ASP A 61 -4.05 9.49 -3.65
CA ASP A 61 -4.45 10.30 -4.79
C ASP A 61 -3.20 10.66 -5.64
N PRO A 62 -3.25 10.59 -6.98
CA PRO A 62 -2.08 10.85 -7.81
C PRO A 62 -1.41 12.21 -7.58
N GLN A 63 -2.19 13.27 -7.34
CA GLN A 63 -1.65 14.60 -7.06
C GLN A 63 -0.98 14.64 -5.69
N ALA A 64 -1.56 13.97 -4.70
CA ALA A 64 -0.96 13.82 -3.38
C ALA A 64 0.34 13.01 -3.44
N TYR A 65 0.37 11.90 -4.19
CA TYR A 65 1.56 11.08 -4.36
C TYR A 65 2.71 11.88 -5.01
N ALA A 66 2.43 12.60 -6.09
CA ALA A 66 3.42 13.46 -6.73
C ALA A 66 3.99 14.51 -5.75
N ARG A 67 3.13 15.12 -4.94
CA ARG A 67 3.57 16.07 -3.91
C ARG A 67 4.43 15.41 -2.82
N LEU A 68 4.13 14.18 -2.43
CA LEU A 68 4.92 13.42 -1.47
C LEU A 68 6.29 13.05 -2.04
N VAL A 69 6.38 12.72 -3.33
CA VAL A 69 7.66 12.50 -4.02
C VAL A 69 8.52 13.77 -4.02
N GLU A 70 7.93 14.94 -4.31
CA GLU A 70 8.64 16.23 -4.25
C GLU A 70 9.16 16.53 -2.83
N LEU A 71 8.33 16.29 -1.81
CA LEU A 71 8.71 16.49 -0.42
C LEU A 71 9.82 15.52 -0.02
N LYS A 72 9.69 14.23 -0.34
CA LYS A 72 10.74 13.23 -0.09
C LYS A 72 12.04 13.61 -0.77
N SER A 73 11.99 14.09 -2.01
CA SER A 73 13.18 14.55 -2.75
C SER A 73 13.86 15.76 -2.11
N SER A 74 13.10 16.62 -1.42
CA SER A 74 13.64 17.81 -0.73
C SER A 74 14.20 17.49 0.66
N TRP A 75 13.53 16.60 1.40
CA TRP A 75 13.80 16.37 2.83
C TRP A 75 14.55 15.07 3.11
N ASP A 76 14.46 14.08 2.24
CA ASP A 76 15.16 12.79 2.34
C ASP A 76 15.63 12.30 0.95
N PRO A 77 16.50 13.07 0.25
CA PRO A 77 16.96 12.73 -1.09
C PRO A 77 17.74 11.40 -1.15
N GLN A 78 18.36 10.99 -0.04
CA GLN A 78 19.10 9.74 0.07
C GLN A 78 18.21 8.54 0.43
N ASN A 79 16.90 8.77 0.61
CA ASN A 79 15.94 7.74 0.98
C ASN A 79 16.38 6.95 2.23
N LEU A 80 16.84 7.65 3.26
CA LEU A 80 17.29 7.10 4.54
C LEU A 80 16.11 6.46 5.27
N PHE A 81 14.96 7.12 5.27
CA PHE A 81 13.74 6.61 5.89
C PHE A 81 12.96 5.75 4.89
N ARG A 82 13.45 4.54 4.62
CA ARG A 82 12.90 3.63 3.62
C ARG A 82 12.25 2.35 4.17
N LEU A 83 12.39 2.06 5.46
CA LEU A 83 11.78 0.89 6.11
C LEU A 83 10.32 1.17 6.48
N THR A 84 9.53 1.56 5.48
CA THR A 84 8.12 1.95 5.56
C THR A 84 7.44 1.55 4.24
N HIS A 85 6.14 1.82 4.06
CA HIS A 85 5.54 1.85 2.72
C HIS A 85 6.15 3.01 1.93
N ASN A 86 7.23 2.73 1.23
CA ASN A 86 8.22 3.72 0.85
C ASN A 86 7.79 4.51 -0.38
N ILE A 87 7.92 5.83 -0.28
CA ILE A 87 7.82 6.75 -1.41
C ILE A 87 9.24 7.10 -1.83
N ARG A 88 9.62 6.76 -3.06
CA ARG A 88 10.97 7.01 -3.57
C ARG A 88 11.13 8.47 -4.03
N PRO A 89 12.27 9.12 -3.75
CA PRO A 89 12.57 10.43 -4.34
C PRO A 89 12.73 10.33 -5.86
N ALA A 90 12.47 11.43 -6.57
CA ALA A 90 12.49 11.46 -8.04
C ALA A 90 13.88 11.31 -8.65
N VAL A 91 14.93 11.66 -7.89
CA VAL A 91 16.33 11.53 -8.31
C VAL A 91 17.02 10.61 -7.31
N PRO A 92 17.50 9.42 -7.71
CA PRO A 92 18.43 8.66 -6.89
C PRO A 92 19.74 9.44 -6.79
N ALA A 93 20.33 9.49 -5.60
CA ALA A 93 21.71 9.97 -5.45
C ALA A 93 22.70 9.11 -6.24
#